data_AF-A0A022PYD3-F1
#
_entry.id   AF-A0A022PYD3-F1
#
_cell.length_a   1.000
_cell.length_b   1.000
_cell.length_c   1.000
_cell.angle_alpha   90.00
_cell.angle_beta   90.00
_cell.angle_gamma   90.00
#
_symmetry.space_group_name_H-M   'P 1'
#
loop_
_entity.id
_entity.type
_entity.pdbx_description
1 polymer ?
#
loop_
_entity_poly.entity_id
_entity_poly.type
_entity_poly.pdbx_seq_one_letter_code
_entity_poly.pdbx_strand_id
1 'polypeptide(L)'
;MAHYQSTPDIYIVDHELPYDSHNTYDVVFFSDSVHTTVTQDPTIATQWISDVESLHRRRLSTLIVGLDVEWRPSFSRNITNPAATLQLCVGRRCLIFQLIHAPSIPSALIGFLANPNYTFVGIGIKADIEKLEEDYEFGFNTNTVDLRNTAAAAYGRRELLNSGLKSLALTVLGRELEKPKRVTMSRWDNQWLTPPQVQYACIDAFVCFEIGRILNASSSIATSTPVSASASF
;
A
#
# COMPACT_ATOMS: atom_id res chain seq x y z
N MET A 1 -15.05 39.17 -13.83
CA MET A 1 -15.38 38.09 -12.87
C MET A 1 -14.22 37.12 -12.88
N ALA A 2 -13.56 36.91 -11.73
CA ALA A 2 -12.45 35.96 -11.65
C ALA A 2 -13.02 34.54 -11.80
N HIS A 3 -12.63 33.83 -12.86
CA HIS A 3 -12.84 32.40 -12.95
C HIS A 3 -11.95 31.74 -11.90
N TYR A 4 -12.52 31.42 -10.73
CA TYR A 4 -11.84 30.60 -9.75
C TYR A 4 -11.78 29.19 -10.34
N GLN A 5 -10.63 28.83 -10.92
CA GLN A 5 -10.38 27.42 -11.25
C GLN A 5 -10.32 26.68 -9.93
N SER A 6 -11.32 25.82 -9.68
CA SER A 6 -11.29 24.91 -8.54
C SER A 6 -10.03 24.06 -8.65
N THR A 7 -9.21 24.04 -7.59
CA THR A 7 -8.10 23.10 -7.49
C THR A 7 -8.63 21.69 -7.69
N PRO A 8 -7.99 20.85 -8.53
CA PRO A 8 -8.45 19.48 -8.73
C PRO A 8 -8.42 18.73 -7.39
N ASP A 9 -9.38 17.82 -7.20
CA ASP A 9 -9.46 17.00 -5.98
C ASP A 9 -8.24 16.09 -5.80
N ILE A 10 -7.51 15.81 -6.88
CA ILE A 10 -6.32 14.97 -6.82
C ILE A 10 -5.18 15.64 -7.59
N TYR A 11 -4.05 15.88 -6.94
CA TYR A 11 -2.84 16.44 -7.55
C TYR A 11 -1.58 15.97 -6.82
N ILE A 12 -0.42 16.31 -7.38
CA ILE A 12 0.89 15.98 -6.82
C ILE A 12 1.78 17.22 -6.88
N VAL A 13 2.55 17.43 -5.83
CA VAL A 13 3.61 18.44 -5.75
C VAL A 13 4.94 17.71 -5.62
N ASP A 14 5.86 17.99 -6.54
CA ASP A 14 7.24 17.51 -6.49
C ASP A 14 8.07 18.51 -5.68
N HIS A 15 8.89 18.03 -4.74
CA HIS A 15 9.79 18.89 -3.95
C HIS A 15 11.13 19.17 -4.64
N GLU A 16 11.40 18.52 -5.79
CA GLU A 16 12.58 18.74 -6.63
C GLU A 16 13.88 18.66 -5.83
N LEU A 17 14.03 17.62 -5.00
CA LEU A 17 15.21 17.47 -4.15
C LEU A 17 16.48 17.30 -5.00
N PRO A 18 17.62 17.86 -4.57
CA PRO A 18 18.89 17.77 -5.31
C PRO A 18 19.62 16.44 -5.08
N TYR A 19 18.94 15.39 -4.60
CA TYR A 19 19.55 14.13 -4.18
C TYR A 19 19.27 13.02 -5.19
N ASP A 20 20.27 12.19 -5.47
CA ASP A 20 20.09 11.00 -6.32
C ASP A 20 19.54 9.79 -5.56
N SER A 21 19.56 9.83 -4.22
CA SER A 21 19.12 8.71 -3.38
C SER A 21 17.60 8.59 -3.29
N HIS A 22 16.89 9.72 -3.33
CA HIS A 22 15.43 9.78 -3.21
C HIS A 22 14.89 11.11 -3.70
N ASN A 23 13.60 11.11 -4.02
CA ASN A 23 12.81 12.33 -4.12
C ASN A 23 11.60 12.25 -3.19
N THR A 24 11.01 13.40 -2.86
CA THR A 24 9.78 13.47 -2.06
C THR A 24 8.71 14.28 -2.75
N TYR A 25 7.47 13.90 -2.48
CA TYR A 25 6.29 14.50 -3.08
C TYR A 25 5.22 14.66 -2.01
N ASP A 26 4.36 15.66 -2.17
CA ASP A 26 3.08 15.70 -1.50
C ASP A 26 1.99 15.31 -2.50
N VAL A 27 1.41 14.13 -2.30
CA VAL A 27 0.30 13.62 -3.12
C VAL A 27 -1.01 13.93 -2.40
N VAL A 28 -1.85 14.74 -3.05
CA VAL A 28 -3.14 15.15 -2.50
C VAL A 28 -4.24 14.29 -3.09
N PHE A 29 -5.03 13.70 -2.21
CA PHE A 29 -6.24 12.93 -2.50
C PHE A 29 -7.40 13.52 -1.70
N PHE A 30 -8.23 14.32 -2.35
CA PHE A 30 -9.25 15.18 -1.75
C PHE A 30 -8.68 16.09 -0.66
N SER A 31 -9.05 15.85 0.60
CA SER A 31 -8.60 16.62 1.76
C SER A 31 -7.29 16.09 2.37
N ASP A 32 -6.81 14.95 1.89
CA ASP A 32 -5.66 14.27 2.46
C ASP A 32 -4.40 14.58 1.67
N SER A 33 -3.38 15.11 2.35
CA SER A 33 -2.04 15.27 1.80
C SER A 33 -1.14 14.17 2.34
N VAL A 34 -0.65 13.31 1.45
CA VAL A 34 0.22 12.18 1.77
C VAL A 34 1.64 12.55 1.39
N HIS A 35 2.54 12.53 2.38
CA HIS A 35 3.96 12.72 2.13
C HIS A 35 4.56 11.42 1.61
N THR A 36 5.04 11.46 0.37
CA THR A 36 5.52 10.29 -0.37
C THR A 36 7.02 10.38 -0.58
N THR A 37 7.74 9.35 -0.13
CA THR A 37 9.16 9.17 -0.40
C THR A 37 9.33 8.15 -1.52
N VAL A 38 10.00 8.52 -2.61
CA VAL A 38 10.36 7.61 -3.71
C VAL A 38 11.85 7.36 -3.65
N THR A 39 12.26 6.10 -3.55
CA THR A 39 13.68 5.76 -3.41
C THR A 39 14.00 4.36 -3.91
N GLN A 40 15.25 4.17 -4.29
CA GLN A 40 15.88 2.86 -4.50
C GLN A 40 17.01 2.61 -3.49
N ASP A 41 17.28 3.57 -2.61
CA ASP A 41 18.34 3.51 -1.61
C ASP A 41 17.85 2.74 -0.37
N PRO A 42 18.49 1.61 -0.01
CA PRO A 42 18.10 0.80 1.14
C PRO A 42 18.16 1.58 2.47
N THR A 43 19.04 2.58 2.57
CA THR A 43 19.20 3.43 3.76
C THR A 43 18.00 4.34 3.94
N ILE A 44 17.49 4.93 2.85
CA ILE A 44 16.31 5.80 2.89
C ILE A 44 15.06 4.99 3.23
N ALA A 45 14.90 3.79 2.67
CA ALA A 45 13.81 2.88 3.03
C ALA A 45 13.87 2.48 4.53
N THR A 46 15.07 2.19 5.04
CA THR A 46 15.28 1.88 6.47
C THR A 46 14.94 3.07 7.36
N GLN A 47 15.32 4.28 6.97
CA GLN A 47 14.99 5.50 7.69
C GLN A 47 13.49 5.76 7.70
N TRP A 48 12.81 5.59 6.56
CA TRP A 48 11.35 5.75 6.47
C TRP A 48 10.63 4.80 7.44
N ILE A 49 11.06 3.54 7.52
CA ILE A 49 10.49 2.55 8.46
C ILE A 49 10.67 3.04 9.90
N SER A 50 11.89 3.46 10.26
CA SER A 50 12.21 3.96 11.60
C SER A 50 11.36 5.18 11.98
N ASP A 51 11.15 6.10 11.04
CA ASP A 51 10.34 7.29 11.24
C ASP A 51 8.86 6.95 11.43
N VAL A 52 8.32 6.04 10.61
CA VAL A 52 6.95 5.54 10.75
C VAL A 52 6.75 4.88 12.11
N GLU A 53 7.66 3.99 12.52
CA GLU A 53 7.55 3.31 13.81
C GLU A 53 7.63 4.30 14.99
N SER A 54 8.51 5.30 14.91
CA SER A 54 8.62 6.36 15.91
C SER A 54 7.35 7.21 16.00
N LEU A 55 6.81 7.65 14.86
CA LEU A 55 5.57 8.44 14.78
C LEU A 55 4.36 7.65 15.29
N HIS A 56 4.33 6.34 15.05
CA HIS A 56 3.23 5.45 15.40
C HIS A 56 3.50 4.59 16.64
N ARG A 57 4.50 4.94 17.48
CA ARG A 57 4.96 4.16 18.64
C ARG A 57 3.87 3.69 19.61
N ARG A 58 2.74 4.41 19.68
CA ARG A 58 1.59 4.08 20.55
C ARG A 58 0.65 3.01 19.98
N ARG A 59 0.84 2.59 18.71
CA ARG A 59 -0.04 1.67 17.98
C ARG A 59 0.74 0.57 17.26
N LEU A 60 2.02 0.36 17.57
CA LEU A 60 2.84 -0.67 16.92
C LEU A 60 2.30 -2.09 17.15
N SER A 61 1.55 -2.33 18.22
CA SER A 61 0.91 -3.63 18.47
C SER A 61 -0.22 -3.96 17.48
N THR A 62 -0.71 -2.99 16.71
CA THR A 62 -1.85 -3.14 15.80
C THR A 62 -1.68 -2.25 14.57
N LEU A 63 -0.47 -2.15 14.02
CA LEU A 63 -0.20 -1.23 12.93
C LEU A 63 -0.86 -1.73 11.65
N ILE A 64 -1.64 -0.88 10.99
CA ILE A 64 -2.20 -1.17 9.66
C ILE A 64 -1.32 -0.48 8.62
N VAL A 65 -0.95 -1.22 7.58
CA VAL A 65 -0.09 -0.75 6.50
C VAL A 65 -0.78 -1.03 5.17
N GLY A 66 -1.06 0.00 4.38
CA GLY A 66 -1.49 -0.20 2.98
C GLY A 66 -0.33 -0.68 2.14
N LEU A 67 -0.53 -1.71 1.34
CA LEU A 67 0.50 -2.30 0.48
C LEU A 67 -0.03 -2.46 -0.94
N ASP A 68 0.83 -2.14 -1.91
CA ASP A 68 0.62 -2.44 -3.33
C ASP A 68 1.98 -2.72 -4.00
N VAL A 69 1.95 -3.43 -5.13
CA VAL A 69 3.15 -3.77 -5.90
C VAL A 69 2.85 -3.58 -7.38
N GLU A 70 3.76 -2.91 -8.09
CA GLU A 70 3.60 -2.64 -9.53
C GLU A 70 4.79 -3.19 -10.33
N TRP A 71 4.51 -3.73 -11.51
CA TRP A 71 5.50 -4.25 -12.46
C TRP A 71 5.14 -3.90 -13.90
N ARG A 72 6.14 -3.93 -14.79
CA ARG A 72 5.90 -3.71 -16.22
C ARG A 72 4.91 -4.77 -16.75
N PRO A 73 3.82 -4.37 -17.42
CA PRO A 73 2.94 -5.32 -18.06
C PRO A 73 3.64 -6.10 -19.18
N SER A 74 3.25 -7.36 -19.35
CA SER A 74 3.67 -8.20 -20.48
C SER A 74 2.47 -8.56 -21.33
N PHE A 75 2.64 -8.50 -22.65
CA PHE A 75 1.62 -8.91 -23.63
C PHE A 75 1.80 -10.36 -24.09
N SER A 76 2.86 -11.03 -23.62
CA SER A 76 3.16 -12.43 -23.91
C SER A 76 2.71 -13.30 -22.73
N ARG A 77 1.83 -14.28 -23.01
CA ARG A 77 1.15 -15.11 -21.98
C ARG A 77 2.09 -15.85 -21.01
N ASN A 78 3.35 -16.05 -21.36
CA ASN A 78 4.31 -16.83 -20.57
C ASN A 78 5.52 -15.99 -20.09
N ILE A 79 5.47 -14.67 -20.24
CA ILE A 79 6.54 -13.78 -19.79
C ILE A 79 5.94 -12.89 -18.72
N THR A 80 6.46 -12.96 -17.50
CA THR A 80 6.17 -12.02 -16.42
C THR A 80 7.41 -11.16 -16.21
N ASN A 81 7.23 -9.87 -15.94
CA ASN A 81 8.32 -9.00 -15.52
C ASN A 81 8.44 -9.06 -13.99
N PRO A 82 9.63 -8.82 -13.43
CA PRO A 82 9.80 -8.73 -11.98
C PRO A 82 8.98 -7.56 -11.40
N ALA A 83 8.60 -7.67 -10.13
CA ALA A 83 8.05 -6.59 -9.32
C ALA A 83 9.00 -5.39 -9.38
N ALA A 84 8.53 -4.26 -9.91
CA ALA A 84 9.40 -3.11 -10.12
C ALA A 84 9.43 -2.20 -8.90
N THR A 85 8.29 -2.08 -8.22
CA THR A 85 8.11 -1.16 -7.09
C THR A 85 7.23 -1.79 -6.01
N LEU A 86 7.53 -1.48 -4.75
CA LEU A 86 6.72 -1.79 -3.58
C LEU A 86 6.23 -0.48 -2.96
N GLN A 87 4.93 -0.37 -2.71
CA GLN A 87 4.34 0.75 -2.01
C GLN A 87 3.94 0.34 -0.59
N LEU A 88 4.28 1.18 0.39
CA LEU A 88 3.83 1.02 1.77
C LEU A 88 3.26 2.34 2.26
N CYS A 89 2.08 2.33 2.87
CA CYS A 89 1.46 3.52 3.42
C CYS A 89 0.99 3.33 4.86
N VAL A 90 1.40 4.23 5.74
CA VAL A 90 0.96 4.30 7.14
C VAL A 90 0.59 5.74 7.46
N GLY A 91 -0.70 5.98 7.74
CA GLY A 91 -1.20 7.33 7.95
C GLY A 91 -1.04 8.17 6.67
N ARG A 92 -0.33 9.29 6.81
CA ARG A 92 -0.01 10.22 5.70
C ARG A 92 1.45 10.11 5.27
N ARG A 93 2.08 8.95 5.47
CA ARG A 93 3.43 8.64 5.00
C ARG A 93 3.34 7.48 4.03
N CYS A 94 3.82 7.67 2.81
CA CYS A 94 3.93 6.64 1.81
C CYS A 94 5.39 6.45 1.40
N LEU A 95 5.84 5.21 1.30
CA LEU A 95 7.10 4.82 0.69
C LEU A 95 6.78 4.17 -0.66
N ILE A 96 7.49 4.59 -1.70
CA ILE A 96 7.57 3.88 -2.98
C ILE A 96 9.02 3.43 -3.14
N PHE A 97 9.27 2.16 -2.89
CA PHE A 97 10.58 1.55 -3.00
C PHE A 97 10.75 0.90 -4.38
N GLN A 98 11.69 1.39 -5.19
CA GLN A 98 11.95 0.87 -6.54
C GLN A 98 12.83 -0.39 -6.48
N LEU A 99 12.22 -1.53 -6.16
CA LEU A 99 12.86 -2.83 -5.99
C LEU A 99 13.86 -3.19 -7.09
N ILE A 100 13.46 -3.00 -8.35
CA ILE A 100 14.25 -3.44 -9.52
C ILE A 100 15.56 -2.67 -9.69
N HIS A 101 15.66 -1.47 -9.11
CA HIS A 101 16.86 -0.62 -9.21
C HIS A 101 17.61 -0.55 -7.88
N ALA A 102 17.07 -1.14 -6.81
CA ALA A 102 17.73 -1.16 -5.51
C ALA A 102 18.94 -2.11 -5.54
N PRO A 103 20.08 -1.73 -4.95
CA PRO A 103 21.26 -2.60 -4.91
C PRO A 103 21.04 -3.82 -3.99
N SER A 104 20.07 -3.76 -3.08
CA SER A 104 19.69 -4.84 -2.16
C SER A 104 18.36 -4.53 -1.49
N ILE A 105 17.66 -5.56 -0.99
CA ILE A 105 16.53 -5.37 -0.08
C ILE A 105 17.05 -5.16 1.35
N PRO A 106 16.74 -4.03 2.02
CA PRO A 106 17.23 -3.79 3.38
C PRO A 106 16.59 -4.76 4.38
N SER A 107 17.38 -5.26 5.33
CA SER A 107 16.89 -6.16 6.39
C SER A 107 15.76 -5.55 7.22
N ALA A 108 15.76 -4.22 7.40
CA ALA A 108 14.68 -3.49 8.04
C ALA A 108 13.32 -3.68 7.33
N LEU A 109 13.31 -3.67 5.99
CA LEU A 109 12.10 -3.89 5.20
C LEU A 109 11.61 -5.34 5.30
N ILE A 110 12.54 -6.31 5.26
CA ILE A 110 12.22 -7.73 5.47
C ILE A 110 11.58 -7.93 6.85
N GLY A 111 12.20 -7.39 7.90
CA GLY A 111 11.69 -7.46 9.26
C GLY A 111 10.35 -6.73 9.44
N PHE A 112 10.15 -5.62 8.73
CA PHE A 112 8.90 -4.87 8.75
C PHE A 112 7.73 -5.69 8.19
N LEU A 113 7.90 -6.33 7.03
CA LEU A 113 6.88 -7.20 6.42
C LEU A 113 6.62 -8.47 7.25
N ALA A 114 7.66 -9.04 7.87
CA ALA A 114 7.54 -10.24 8.70
C ALA A 114 7.05 -9.98 10.13
N ASN A 115 6.77 -8.72 10.51
CA ASN A 115 6.37 -8.39 11.88
C ASN A 115 4.91 -8.84 12.15
N PRO A 116 4.68 -9.76 13.10
CA PRO A 116 3.33 -10.29 13.36
C PRO A 116 2.35 -9.28 13.95
N ASN A 117 2.85 -8.15 14.48
CA ASN A 117 2.00 -7.08 15.02
C ASN A 117 1.47 -6.13 13.94
N TYR A 118 2.01 -6.22 12.72
CA TYR A 118 1.63 -5.36 11.61
C TYR A 118 0.65 -6.13 10.71
N THR A 119 -0.34 -5.43 10.19
CA THR A 119 -1.33 -5.98 9.25
C THR A 119 -1.25 -5.22 7.95
N PHE A 120 -0.92 -5.94 6.89
CA PHE A 120 -0.79 -5.40 5.55
C PHE A 120 -2.10 -5.55 4.80
N VAL A 121 -2.65 -4.46 4.29
CA VAL A 121 -3.95 -4.42 3.64
C VAL A 121 -3.81 -4.02 2.17
N GLY A 122 -4.56 -4.69 1.30
CA GLY A 122 -4.56 -4.42 -0.13
C GLY A 122 -5.71 -5.13 -0.85
N ILE A 123 -5.73 -5.04 -2.19
CA ILE A 123 -6.72 -5.69 -3.05
C ILE A 123 -6.04 -6.82 -3.82
N GLY A 124 -6.38 -8.08 -3.52
CA GLY A 124 -5.63 -9.18 -4.12
C GLY A 124 -4.21 -9.33 -3.58
N ILE A 125 -3.92 -8.71 -2.43
CA ILE A 125 -2.60 -8.57 -1.81
C ILE A 125 -1.78 -9.87 -1.72
N LYS A 126 -2.44 -11.03 -1.65
CA LYS A 126 -1.74 -12.32 -1.65
C LYS A 126 -0.89 -12.50 -2.91
N ALA A 127 -1.40 -12.09 -4.08
CA ALA A 127 -0.66 -12.18 -5.34
C ALA A 127 0.55 -11.23 -5.36
N ASP A 128 0.44 -10.07 -4.71
CA ASP A 128 1.55 -9.12 -4.58
C ASP A 128 2.66 -9.71 -3.72
N ILE A 129 2.32 -10.32 -2.59
CA ILE A 129 3.29 -11.00 -1.72
C ILE A 129 3.91 -12.21 -2.42
N GLU A 130 3.11 -13.06 -3.08
CA GLU A 130 3.62 -14.19 -3.88
C GLU A 130 4.63 -13.70 -4.94
N LYS A 131 4.36 -12.54 -5.57
CA LYS A 131 5.29 -11.92 -6.54
C LYS A 131 6.61 -11.48 -5.91
N LEU A 132 6.57 -10.87 -4.72
CA LEU A 132 7.78 -10.47 -3.99
C LEU A 132 8.61 -11.68 -3.56
N GLU A 133 7.94 -12.75 -3.12
CA GLU A 133 8.60 -14.00 -2.71
C GLU A 133 9.31 -14.65 -3.91
N GLU A 134 8.64 -14.75 -5.05
CA GLU A 134 9.18 -15.34 -6.27
C GLU A 134 10.37 -14.55 -6.87
N ASP A 135 10.27 -13.22 -6.88
CA ASP A 135 11.27 -12.38 -7.56
C ASP A 135 12.46 -11.99 -6.68
N TYR A 136 12.24 -11.85 -5.36
CA TYR A 136 13.18 -11.21 -4.44
C TYR A 136 13.40 -11.98 -3.13
N GLU A 137 12.78 -13.15 -2.96
CA GLU A 137 12.95 -14.01 -1.79
C GLU A 137 12.65 -13.30 -0.44
N PHE A 138 11.64 -12.41 -0.42
CA PHE A 138 11.11 -11.81 0.81
C PHE A 138 9.59 -11.60 0.74
N GLY A 139 8.98 -11.31 1.89
CA GLY A 139 7.52 -11.21 2.02
C GLY A 139 6.88 -12.44 2.67
N PHE A 140 7.67 -13.50 2.88
CA PHE A 140 7.24 -14.68 3.64
C PHE A 140 6.66 -14.30 5.01
N ASN A 141 5.54 -14.92 5.38
CA ASN A 141 4.84 -14.69 6.64
C ASN A 141 4.25 -13.28 6.81
N THR A 142 4.12 -12.49 5.74
CA THR A 142 3.41 -11.21 5.82
C THR A 142 1.97 -11.45 6.26
N ASN A 143 1.56 -10.80 7.36
CA ASN A 143 0.19 -10.84 7.85
C ASN A 143 -0.71 -9.98 6.95
N THR A 144 -1.28 -10.61 5.92
CA THR A 144 -2.08 -9.93 4.90
C THR A 144 -3.58 -10.01 5.15
N VAL A 145 -4.28 -8.94 4.84
CA VAL A 145 -5.75 -8.86 4.84
C VAL A 145 -6.22 -8.30 3.51
N ASP A 146 -6.97 -9.11 2.77
CA ASP A 146 -7.62 -8.66 1.55
C ASP A 146 -8.88 -7.86 1.87
N LEU A 147 -8.87 -6.58 1.49
CA LEU A 147 -9.94 -5.63 1.83
C LEU A 147 -11.28 -5.98 1.20
N ARG A 148 -11.30 -6.77 0.12
CA ARG A 148 -12.54 -7.25 -0.51
C ARG A 148 -13.34 -8.12 0.45
N ASN A 149 -12.65 -8.99 1.19
CA ASN A 149 -13.27 -9.87 2.19
C ASN A 149 -13.81 -9.05 3.36
N THR A 150 -12.98 -8.14 3.89
CA THR A 150 -13.35 -7.29 5.03
C THR A 150 -14.55 -6.38 4.69
N ALA A 151 -14.55 -5.76 3.50
CA ALA A 151 -15.66 -4.92 3.05
C ALA A 151 -16.93 -5.74 2.79
N ALA A 152 -16.83 -6.90 2.14
CA ALA A 152 -17.99 -7.76 1.90
C ALA A 152 -18.66 -8.20 3.22
N ALA A 153 -17.85 -8.54 4.23
CA ALA A 153 -18.34 -8.90 5.56
C ALA A 153 -18.98 -7.70 6.28
N ALA A 154 -18.29 -6.56 6.33
CA ALA A 154 -18.74 -5.37 7.05
C ALA A 154 -20.06 -4.79 6.50
N TYR A 155 -20.28 -4.87 5.19
CA TYR A 155 -21.47 -4.33 4.54
C TYR A 155 -22.54 -5.39 4.21
N GLY A 156 -22.27 -6.69 4.43
CA GLY A 156 -23.17 -7.78 4.05
C GLY A 156 -23.37 -7.90 2.53
N ARG A 157 -22.38 -7.50 1.72
CA ARG A 157 -22.46 -7.37 0.25
C ARG A 157 -21.44 -8.27 -0.43
N ARG A 158 -21.88 -9.46 -0.86
CA ARG A 158 -21.01 -10.50 -1.46
C ARG A 158 -20.37 -10.07 -2.77
N GLU A 159 -20.96 -9.15 -3.51
CA GLU A 159 -20.40 -8.61 -4.75
C GLU A 159 -19.08 -7.85 -4.54
N LEU A 160 -18.82 -7.37 -3.31
CA LEU A 160 -17.55 -6.70 -2.99
C LEU A 160 -16.35 -7.66 -3.00
N LEU A 161 -16.58 -8.98 -2.90
CA LEU A 161 -15.53 -10.01 -3.02
C LEU A 161 -14.80 -9.96 -4.38
N ASN A 162 -15.46 -9.44 -5.42
CA ASN A 162 -14.91 -9.32 -6.76
C ASN A 162 -14.67 -7.86 -7.18
N SER A 163 -14.74 -6.92 -6.24
CA SER A 163 -14.57 -5.50 -6.52
C SER A 163 -13.09 -5.09 -6.51
N GLY A 164 -12.72 -4.18 -7.42
CA GLY A 164 -11.43 -3.51 -7.39
C GLY A 164 -11.40 -2.29 -6.47
N LEU A 165 -10.22 -1.70 -6.29
CA LEU A 165 -10.01 -0.57 -5.37
C LEU A 165 -10.95 0.61 -5.63
N LYS A 166 -11.25 0.94 -6.90
CA LYS A 166 -12.21 2.02 -7.25
C LYS A 166 -13.58 1.80 -6.60
N SER A 167 -14.10 0.58 -6.64
CA SER A 167 -15.42 0.24 -6.08
C SER A 167 -15.41 0.31 -4.55
N LEU A 168 -14.33 -0.18 -3.93
CA LEU A 168 -14.19 -0.11 -2.47
C LEU A 168 -13.95 1.33 -1.98
N ALA A 169 -13.17 2.15 -2.68
CA ALA A 169 -12.98 3.56 -2.36
C ALA A 169 -14.32 4.31 -2.38
N LEU A 170 -15.15 4.08 -3.40
CA LEU A 170 -16.48 4.69 -3.46
C LEU A 170 -17.39 4.17 -2.33
N THR A 171 -17.39 2.86 -2.08
CA THR A 171 -18.27 2.23 -1.10
C THR A 171 -17.92 2.60 0.34
N VAL A 172 -16.63 2.62 0.68
CA VAL A 172 -16.15 2.78 2.05
C VAL A 172 -15.77 4.22 2.37
N LEU A 173 -15.16 4.93 1.42
CA LEU A 173 -14.69 6.32 1.64
C LEU A 173 -15.64 7.37 1.06
N GLY A 174 -16.57 6.97 0.18
CA GLY A 174 -17.38 7.93 -0.58
C GLY A 174 -16.55 8.77 -1.55
N ARG A 175 -15.39 8.26 -1.99
CA ARG A 175 -14.45 8.96 -2.88
C ARG A 175 -14.32 8.23 -4.20
N GLU A 176 -14.43 8.98 -5.29
CA GLU A 176 -14.16 8.44 -6.62
C GLU A 176 -12.66 8.38 -6.88
N LEU A 177 -12.21 7.23 -7.38
CA LEU A 177 -10.84 6.97 -7.76
C LEU A 177 -10.78 6.69 -9.26
N GLU A 178 -9.88 7.36 -9.97
CA GLU A 178 -9.57 7.03 -11.36
C GLU A 178 -8.29 6.19 -11.45
N LYS A 179 -8.31 5.15 -12.29
CA LYS A 179 -7.15 4.29 -12.57
C LYS A 179 -6.86 4.33 -14.08
N PRO A 180 -6.23 5.40 -14.59
CA PRO A 180 -6.08 5.60 -16.02
C PRO A 180 -5.16 4.54 -16.63
N LYS A 181 -5.63 3.83 -17.65
CA LYS A 181 -4.89 2.74 -18.31
C LYS A 181 -3.48 3.14 -18.78
N ARG A 182 -3.28 4.41 -19.16
CA ARG A 182 -1.96 4.94 -19.55
C ARG A 182 -0.91 4.86 -18.43
N VAL A 183 -1.35 4.87 -17.17
CA VAL A 183 -0.48 4.73 -15.98
C VAL A 183 -0.40 3.28 -15.55
N THR A 184 -1.54 2.59 -15.41
CA THR A 184 -1.55 1.17 -14.97
C THR A 184 -0.82 0.24 -15.93
N MET A 185 -0.79 0.58 -17.23
CA MET A 185 -0.08 -0.18 -18.26
C MET A 185 1.28 0.43 -18.63
N SER A 186 1.83 1.29 -17.78
CA SER A 186 3.07 2.01 -18.06
C SER A 186 4.33 1.19 -17.75
N ARG A 187 5.49 1.79 -18.02
CA ARG A 187 6.81 1.22 -17.74
C ARG A 187 7.17 1.48 -16.28
N TRP A 188 6.64 0.65 -15.38
CA TRP A 188 6.97 0.68 -13.94
C TRP A 188 8.44 0.32 -13.65
N ASP A 189 9.12 -0.31 -14.61
CA ASP A 189 10.55 -0.64 -14.58
C ASP A 189 11.47 0.51 -15.01
N ASN A 190 10.93 1.71 -15.27
CA ASN A 190 11.75 2.89 -15.57
C ASN A 190 12.60 3.30 -14.35
N GLN A 191 13.81 3.78 -14.61
CA GLN A 191 14.73 4.29 -13.57
C GLN A 191 14.11 5.41 -12.73
N TRP A 192 13.32 6.26 -13.39
CA TRP A 192 12.63 7.40 -12.77
C TRP A 192 11.15 7.27 -13.05
N LEU A 193 10.35 7.16 -11.98
CA LEU A 193 8.90 7.25 -12.08
C LEU A 193 8.48 8.67 -12.45
N THR A 194 7.48 8.76 -13.32
CA THR A 194 6.85 10.04 -13.66
C THR A 194 5.91 10.51 -12.53
N PRO A 195 5.62 11.81 -12.39
CA PRO A 195 4.68 12.28 -11.37
C PRO A 195 3.31 11.58 -11.39
N PRO A 196 2.71 11.24 -12.56
CA PRO A 196 1.48 10.43 -12.59
C PRO A 196 1.64 9.00 -12.05
N GLN A 197 2.81 8.37 -12.21
CA GLN A 197 3.10 7.05 -11.64
C GLN A 197 3.25 7.15 -10.11
N VAL A 198 3.97 8.16 -9.62
CA VAL A 198 4.12 8.43 -8.17
C VAL A 198 2.77 8.71 -7.52
N GLN A 199 1.96 9.58 -8.13
CA GLN A 199 0.62 9.92 -7.66
C GLN A 199 -0.27 8.67 -7.57
N TYR A 200 -0.30 7.86 -8.64
CA TYR A 200 -1.10 6.65 -8.68
C TYR A 200 -0.68 5.63 -7.60
N ALA A 201 0.62 5.31 -7.53
CA ALA A 201 1.15 4.32 -6.61
C ALA A 201 0.95 4.73 -5.14
N CYS A 202 1.14 6.02 -4.84
CA CYS A 202 0.83 6.57 -3.53
C CYS A 202 -0.65 6.42 -3.17
N ILE A 203 -1.55 6.80 -4.08
CA ILE A 203 -3.00 6.75 -3.83
C ILE A 203 -3.48 5.32 -3.64
N ASP A 204 -2.99 4.36 -4.42
CA ASP A 204 -3.40 2.96 -4.28
C ASP A 204 -3.06 2.42 -2.87
N ALA A 205 -1.82 2.61 -2.40
CA ALA A 205 -1.43 2.21 -1.06
C ALA A 205 -2.16 3.01 0.04
N PHE A 206 -2.33 4.32 -0.13
CA PHE A 206 -3.03 5.18 0.83
C PHE A 206 -4.51 4.82 0.98
N VAL A 207 -5.21 4.60 -0.13
CA VAL A 207 -6.63 4.22 -0.12
C VAL A 207 -6.81 2.84 0.50
N CYS A 208 -5.93 1.88 0.21
CA CYS A 208 -5.91 0.59 0.91
C CYS A 208 -5.74 0.77 2.43
N PHE A 209 -4.77 1.59 2.87
CA PHE A 209 -4.57 1.92 4.28
C PHE A 209 -5.83 2.52 4.91
N GLU A 210 -6.44 3.53 4.30
CA GLU A 210 -7.62 4.22 4.85
C GLU A 210 -8.85 3.31 4.93
N ILE A 211 -9.08 2.47 3.92
CA ILE A 211 -10.14 1.45 3.96
C ILE A 211 -9.85 0.46 5.09
N GLY A 212 -8.63 -0.07 5.20
CA GLY A 212 -8.25 -0.98 6.28
C GLY A 212 -8.45 -0.36 7.67
N ARG A 213 -8.10 0.93 7.82
CA ARG A 213 -8.31 1.70 9.05
C ARG A 213 -9.79 1.84 9.40
N ILE A 214 -10.65 2.21 8.45
CA ILE A 214 -12.09 2.37 8.67
C ILE A 214 -12.76 1.05 9.01
N LEU A 215 -12.32 -0.04 8.37
CA LEU A 215 -12.85 -1.38 8.59
C LEU A 215 -12.21 -2.09 9.79
N ASN A 216 -11.28 -1.45 10.53
CA ASN A 216 -10.54 -2.03 11.64
C ASN A 216 -9.87 -3.37 11.29
N ALA A 217 -9.17 -3.41 10.16
CA ALA A 217 -8.56 -4.62 9.61
C ALA A 217 -7.44 -5.23 10.48
N SER A 218 -6.91 -4.50 11.47
CA SER A 218 -5.94 -5.05 12.42
C SER A 218 -6.60 -6.18 13.21
N SER A 219 -5.97 -7.35 13.24
CA SER A 219 -6.46 -8.50 14.01
C SER A 219 -6.65 -8.10 15.47
N SER A 220 -7.90 -8.01 15.92
CA SER A 220 -8.16 -8.23 17.34
C SER A 220 -7.78 -9.69 17.58
N ILE A 221 -6.85 -9.96 18.50
CA ILE A 221 -6.74 -11.30 19.08
C ILE A 221 -8.13 -11.59 19.65
N ALA A 222 -8.96 -12.30 18.89
CA ALA A 222 -10.16 -12.90 19.42
C ALA A 222 -9.65 -13.93 20.42
N THR A 223 -9.62 -13.57 21.70
CA THR A 223 -9.49 -14.53 22.78
C THR A 223 -10.72 -15.43 22.73
N SER A 224 -10.69 -16.46 21.91
CA SER A 224 -11.61 -17.58 22.03
C SER A 224 -11.23 -18.32 23.30
N THR A 225 -11.87 -17.98 24.41
CA THR A 225 -11.92 -18.85 25.59
C THR A 225 -12.49 -20.21 25.14
N PRO A 226 -11.82 -21.34 25.43
CA PRO A 226 -12.42 -22.64 25.20
C PRO A 226 -13.64 -22.77 26.10
N VAL A 227 -14.79 -23.13 25.52
CA VAL A 227 -15.96 -23.54 26.29
C VAL A 227 -15.57 -24.80 27.06
N SER A 228 -15.40 -24.66 28.38
CA SER A 228 -15.28 -25.77 29.30
C SER A 228 -16.54 -26.63 29.19
N ALA A 229 -16.37 -27.87 28.71
CA ALA A 229 -17.41 -28.87 28.76
C ALA A 229 -17.74 -29.14 30.24
N SER A 230 -18.92 -28.72 30.67
CA SER A 230 -19.55 -29.18 31.90
C SER A 230 -19.93 -30.64 31.71
N ALA A 231 -19.17 -31.54 32.34
CA ALA A 231 -19.66 -32.88 32.64
C ALA A 231 -20.65 -32.77 33.79
N SER A 232 -21.93 -33.03 33.49
CA SER A 232 -22.94 -33.30 34.51
C SER A 232 -22.88 -34.79 34.88
N PHE A 233 -23.12 -35.05 36.16
CA PHE A 233 -23.14 -36.32 36.90
C PHE A 233 -23.65 -37.56 36.16
#